data_AF-W0DRS5-F1
#
_entry.id   AF-W0DRS5-F1
#
_cell.length_a   1.000
_cell.length_b   1.000
_cell.length_c   1.000
_cell.angle_alpha   90.00
_cell.angle_beta   90.00
_cell.angle_gamma   90.00
#
_symmetry.space_group_name_H-M   'P 1'
#
loop_
_entity.id
_entity.type
_entity.pdbx_description
1 polymer ?
#
loop_
_entity_poly.entity_id
_entity_poly.type
_entity_poly.pdbx_seq_one_letter_code
_entity_poly.pdbx_strand_id
1 'polypeptide(L)'
;MSILPKQAAVIVAAITAGFATITQAEEPPCPFDESRSGLCGHYHSQISPAEAFLNAVVKRGNWSRPSERPVILDVRSISEYKAGHPEGAYNAPYPFIYDACNAENPARHPDGACVSRGERIAQDDAAFVEYVQRTIPDKNRPVYVLCRTGVRSVGASNLLTDAGYTEVRNIWEGFVGIHLTAPKIVDFDEDGNPIRENLIVDLNHDGQIDDRDKNGWRYHYGLPYETRLLPRLIYQDMAHLYAWD
;
A
#
# COMPACT_ATOMS: atom_id res chain seq x y z
N MET A 1 92.92 16.09 -1.66
CA MET A 1 91.70 15.45 -2.20
C MET A 1 90.74 15.20 -1.05
N SER A 2 89.54 15.74 -1.19
CA SER A 2 88.50 15.92 -0.18
C SER A 2 87.77 14.62 0.17
N ILE A 3 87.53 14.35 1.46
CA ILE A 3 86.45 13.47 1.94
C ILE A 3 85.93 14.03 3.28
N LEU A 4 84.73 14.62 3.27
CA LEU A 4 83.90 14.90 4.45
C LEU A 4 82.51 14.27 4.20
N PRO A 5 81.81 13.77 5.24
CA PRO A 5 80.80 12.74 5.10
C PRO A 5 79.40 13.28 4.77
N LYS A 6 78.62 12.44 4.09
CA LYS A 6 77.24 12.67 3.65
C LYS A 6 76.31 12.92 4.85
N GLN A 7 75.58 14.03 4.86
CA GLN A 7 74.40 14.23 5.69
C GLN A 7 73.17 13.67 4.97
N ALA A 8 72.45 12.77 5.63
CA ALA A 8 71.15 12.28 5.16
C ALA A 8 70.07 13.27 5.58
N ALA A 9 69.36 13.84 4.60
CA ALA A 9 68.19 14.67 4.82
C ALA A 9 66.96 13.78 5.05
N VAL A 10 66.33 13.90 6.22
CA VAL A 10 65.03 13.28 6.51
C VAL A 10 63.94 14.24 6.05
N ILE A 11 63.16 13.84 5.05
CA ILE A 11 61.98 14.58 4.58
C ILE A 11 60.80 14.12 5.44
N VAL A 12 60.29 15.02 6.29
CA VAL A 12 59.03 14.80 7.01
C VAL A 12 57.90 15.34 6.14
N ALA A 13 57.11 14.45 5.54
CA ALA A 13 55.89 14.81 4.83
C ALA A 13 54.78 15.09 5.86
N ALA A 14 54.32 16.33 5.93
CA ALA A 14 53.15 16.69 6.70
C ALA A 14 51.89 16.19 5.98
N ILE A 15 51.26 15.14 6.52
CA ILE A 15 49.95 14.66 6.06
C ILE A 15 48.89 15.53 6.74
N THR A 16 48.35 16.49 6.00
CA THR A 16 47.13 17.21 6.40
C THR A 16 45.93 16.30 6.15
N ALA A 17 45.37 15.74 7.22
CA ALA A 17 44.09 15.04 7.16
C ALA A 17 42.97 16.08 6.95
N GLY A 18 42.49 16.20 5.72
CA GLY A 18 41.28 16.95 5.40
C GLY A 18 40.07 16.17 5.90
N PHE A 19 39.37 16.69 6.91
CA PHE A 19 38.05 16.20 7.28
C PHE A 19 37.05 16.66 6.20
N ALA A 20 36.65 15.74 5.32
CA ALA A 20 35.50 15.96 4.47
C ALA A 20 34.25 15.93 5.35
N THR A 21 33.60 17.08 5.52
CA THR A 21 32.26 17.17 6.09
C THR A 21 31.29 16.46 5.16
N ILE A 22 30.76 15.32 5.58
CA ILE A 22 29.62 14.69 4.91
C ILE A 22 28.41 15.55 5.26
N THR A 23 28.02 16.46 4.37
CA THR A 23 26.70 17.09 4.44
C THR A 23 25.67 16.00 4.23
N GLN A 24 24.94 15.62 5.30
CA GLN A 24 23.70 14.86 5.13
C GLN A 24 22.80 15.70 4.24
N ALA A 25 22.50 15.21 3.04
CA ALA A 25 21.43 15.78 2.24
C ALA A 25 20.16 15.66 3.09
N GLU A 26 19.55 16.81 3.40
CA GLU A 26 18.28 16.88 4.10
C GLU A 26 17.27 16.11 3.24
N GLU A 27 16.69 15.04 3.80
CA GLU A 27 15.69 14.25 3.07
C GLU A 27 14.55 15.19 2.64
N PRO A 28 14.13 15.13 1.37
CA PRO A 28 13.10 16.04 0.89
C PRO A 28 11.84 15.90 1.76
N PRO A 29 11.19 17.03 2.10
CA PRO A 29 10.01 17.00 2.97
C PRO A 29 8.94 16.10 2.36
N CYS A 30 8.40 15.20 3.19
CA CYS A 30 7.40 14.23 2.77
C CYS A 30 6.19 14.95 2.15
N PRO A 31 5.84 14.68 0.88
CA PRO A 31 4.78 15.42 0.19
C PRO A 31 3.43 15.35 0.91
N PHE A 32 3.11 14.20 1.51
CA PHE A 32 2.07 14.08 2.53
C PHE A 32 2.36 12.92 3.48
N ASP A 33 1.92 13.08 4.73
CA ASP A 33 2.07 12.11 5.79
C ASP A 33 1.00 11.01 5.69
N GLU A 34 1.43 9.78 5.44
CA GLU A 34 0.57 8.60 5.51
C GLU A 34 0.50 8.08 6.94
N SER A 35 -0.23 8.81 7.78
CA SER A 35 -0.38 8.53 9.23
C SER A 35 -0.69 7.07 9.59
N ARG A 36 -1.34 6.32 8.69
CA ARG A 36 -1.68 4.89 8.89
C ARG A 36 -0.60 3.91 8.46
N SER A 37 0.28 4.29 7.54
CA SER A 37 1.39 3.45 7.07
C SER A 37 2.72 3.83 7.73
N GLY A 38 2.86 5.07 8.19
CA GLY A 38 4.11 5.64 8.67
C GLY A 38 5.15 5.88 7.57
N LEU A 39 4.78 5.68 6.30
CA LEU A 39 5.62 5.98 5.15
C LEU A 39 5.39 7.42 4.68
N CYS A 40 6.38 7.98 4.01
CA CYS A 40 6.17 9.21 3.25
C CYS A 40 5.56 8.87 1.89
N GLY A 41 4.36 9.40 1.64
CA GLY A 41 3.69 9.24 0.35
C GLY A 41 4.16 10.32 -0.63
N HIS A 42 4.57 9.90 -1.83
CA HIS A 42 4.95 10.83 -2.91
C HIS A 42 4.24 10.55 -4.24
N TYR A 43 3.21 9.70 -4.20
CA TYR A 43 2.27 9.50 -5.30
C TYR A 43 1.29 10.68 -5.43
N HIS A 44 0.42 10.67 -6.45
CA HIS A 44 -0.38 11.83 -6.82
C HIS A 44 -1.37 12.29 -5.72
N SER A 45 -2.24 11.40 -5.22
CA SER A 45 -3.19 11.73 -4.16
C SER A 45 -3.92 10.51 -3.59
N GLN A 46 -4.71 10.71 -2.53
CA GLN A 46 -5.68 9.71 -2.06
C GLN A 46 -6.98 9.74 -2.87
N ILE A 47 -7.76 8.66 -2.80
CA ILE A 47 -9.11 8.56 -3.34
C ILE A 47 -9.98 7.69 -2.42
N SER A 48 -11.28 8.02 -2.29
CA SER A 48 -12.22 7.16 -1.57
C SER A 48 -12.66 5.96 -2.41
N PRO A 49 -13.08 4.84 -1.80
CA PRO A 49 -13.71 3.72 -2.50
C PRO A 49 -14.87 4.15 -3.40
N ALA A 50 -15.71 5.07 -2.94
CA ALA A 50 -16.87 5.53 -3.69
C ALA A 50 -16.47 6.28 -4.98
N GLU A 51 -15.52 7.21 -4.90
CA GLU A 51 -15.02 7.91 -6.08
C GLU A 51 -14.29 6.95 -7.04
N ALA A 52 -13.48 6.05 -6.49
CA ALA A 52 -12.81 5.01 -7.28
C ALA A 52 -13.81 4.10 -8.01
N PHE A 53 -14.91 3.71 -7.36
CA PHE A 53 -16.00 2.94 -7.97
C PHE A 53 -16.70 3.71 -9.10
N LEU A 54 -17.09 4.96 -8.85
CA LEU A 54 -17.75 5.79 -9.85
C LEU A 54 -16.90 5.94 -11.11
N ASN A 55 -15.59 6.15 -10.92
CA ASN A 55 -14.68 6.35 -12.02
C ASN A 55 -14.31 5.01 -12.69
N ALA A 56 -13.78 4.02 -11.99
CA ALA A 56 -13.24 2.82 -12.62
C ALA A 56 -14.29 1.77 -13.02
N VAL A 57 -15.47 1.79 -12.40
CA VAL A 57 -16.52 0.79 -12.62
C VAL A 57 -17.75 1.39 -13.29
N VAL A 58 -18.41 2.39 -12.68
CA VAL A 58 -19.68 2.92 -13.22
C VAL A 58 -19.49 3.60 -14.58
N LYS A 59 -18.44 4.42 -14.74
CA LYS A 59 -18.15 5.10 -16.01
C LYS A 59 -17.49 4.19 -17.06
N ARG A 60 -17.24 2.91 -16.75
CA ARG A 60 -16.58 1.99 -17.68
C ARG A 60 -17.33 1.93 -19.01
N GLY A 61 -16.60 2.13 -20.11
CA GLY A 61 -17.17 2.19 -21.46
C GLY A 61 -17.66 3.57 -21.91
N ASN A 62 -17.85 4.52 -20.98
CA ASN A 62 -18.40 5.86 -21.25
C ASN A 62 -17.34 6.97 -21.26
N TRP A 63 -16.08 6.61 -21.50
CA TRP A 63 -14.94 7.53 -21.47
C TRP A 63 -14.56 8.01 -22.87
N SER A 64 -14.48 9.33 -23.03
CA SER A 64 -14.13 10.03 -24.28
C SER A 64 -12.70 9.73 -24.75
N ARG A 65 -11.75 9.55 -23.83
CA ARG A 65 -10.37 9.14 -24.14
C ARG A 65 -9.99 7.88 -23.38
N PRO A 66 -9.31 6.89 -24.01
CA PRO A 66 -8.83 5.70 -23.32
C PRO A 66 -7.83 5.97 -22.18
N SER A 67 -7.00 7.00 -22.30
CA SER A 67 -6.01 7.40 -21.28
C SER A 67 -6.66 7.95 -20.01
N GLU A 68 -7.88 8.48 -20.09
CA GLU A 68 -8.65 8.96 -18.93
C GLU A 68 -9.32 7.81 -18.16
N ARG A 69 -9.32 6.58 -18.70
CA ARG A 69 -10.00 5.41 -18.11
C ARG A 69 -9.20 4.92 -16.90
N PRO A 70 -9.62 5.16 -15.65
CA PRO A 70 -8.87 4.67 -14.53
C PRO A 70 -8.88 3.13 -14.49
N VAL A 71 -7.85 2.56 -13.88
CA VAL A 71 -7.80 1.14 -13.51
C VAL A 71 -7.66 1.02 -12.02
N ILE A 72 -8.29 0.01 -11.45
CA ILE A 72 -8.01 -0.41 -10.08
C ILE A 72 -6.90 -1.45 -10.14
N LEU A 73 -5.81 -1.20 -9.43
CA LEU A 73 -4.73 -2.15 -9.20
C LEU A 73 -4.86 -2.68 -7.78
N ASP A 74 -5.35 -3.91 -7.66
CA ASP A 74 -5.46 -4.61 -6.39
C ASP A 74 -4.12 -5.26 -6.04
N VAL A 75 -3.46 -4.73 -5.01
CA VAL A 75 -2.16 -5.23 -4.55
C VAL A 75 -2.28 -6.22 -3.39
N ARG A 76 -3.49 -6.68 -3.07
CA ARG A 76 -3.67 -7.73 -2.06
C ARG A 76 -3.10 -9.06 -2.56
N SER A 77 -2.85 -9.97 -1.62
CA SER A 77 -2.41 -11.33 -1.94
C SER A 77 -3.43 -12.05 -2.81
N ILE A 78 -2.98 -13.11 -3.49
CA ILE A 78 -3.82 -13.94 -4.35
C ILE A 78 -5.07 -14.46 -3.60
N SER A 79 -4.91 -14.91 -2.35
CA SER A 79 -6.02 -15.40 -1.52
C SER A 79 -7.07 -14.32 -1.21
N GLU A 80 -6.64 -13.09 -0.96
CA GLU A 80 -7.53 -11.96 -0.69
C GLU A 80 -8.29 -11.53 -1.96
N TYR A 81 -7.61 -11.46 -3.11
CA TYR A 81 -8.23 -11.13 -4.39
C TYR A 81 -9.26 -12.19 -4.80
N LYS A 82 -8.93 -13.48 -4.60
CA LYS A 82 -9.82 -14.62 -4.88
C LYS A 82 -11.11 -14.59 -4.05
N ALA A 83 -11.03 -14.15 -2.79
CA ALA A 83 -12.19 -14.04 -1.92
C ALA A 83 -13.16 -12.89 -2.31
N GLY A 84 -12.70 -11.96 -3.14
CA GLY A 84 -13.53 -10.91 -3.72
C GLY A 84 -12.71 -9.67 -4.04
N HIS A 85 -13.00 -9.01 -5.17
CA HIS A 85 -12.27 -7.84 -5.66
C HIS A 85 -13.18 -6.89 -6.47
N PRO A 86 -12.88 -5.58 -6.57
CA PRO A 86 -13.66 -4.68 -7.40
C PRO A 86 -13.73 -5.16 -8.85
N GLU A 87 -14.88 -4.97 -9.48
CA GLU A 87 -15.08 -5.38 -10.86
C GLU A 87 -13.99 -4.79 -11.76
N GLY A 88 -13.34 -5.63 -12.58
CA GLY A 88 -12.31 -5.19 -13.54
C GLY A 88 -11.00 -4.71 -12.93
N ALA A 89 -10.78 -4.88 -11.63
CA ALA A 89 -9.49 -4.64 -11.01
C ALA A 89 -8.44 -5.66 -11.48
N TYR A 90 -7.22 -5.21 -11.78
CA TYR A 90 -6.07 -6.11 -12.01
C TYR A 90 -5.46 -6.50 -10.67
N ASN A 91 -5.09 -7.76 -10.47
CA ASN A 91 -4.28 -8.15 -9.34
C ASN A 91 -2.80 -8.07 -9.70
N ALA A 92 -2.05 -7.35 -8.86
CA ALA A 92 -0.59 -7.35 -8.84
C ALA A 92 -0.16 -7.36 -7.36
N PRO A 93 -0.07 -8.54 -6.72
CA PRO A 93 0.16 -8.65 -5.29
C PRO A 93 1.43 -7.94 -4.82
N TYR A 94 1.32 -7.17 -3.74
CA TYR A 94 2.44 -6.49 -3.09
C TYR A 94 2.14 -6.18 -1.60
N PRO A 95 3.09 -6.35 -0.66
CA PRO A 95 4.46 -6.87 -0.83
C PRO A 95 4.54 -8.40 -0.77
N PHE A 96 3.40 -9.09 -0.74
CA PHE A 96 3.34 -10.56 -0.68
C PHE A 96 2.45 -11.09 -1.81
N ILE A 97 3.00 -12.00 -2.60
CA ILE A 97 2.27 -12.74 -3.65
C ILE A 97 1.18 -13.60 -3.01
N TYR A 98 1.56 -14.34 -1.98
CA TYR A 98 0.67 -15.26 -1.28
C TYR A 98 0.94 -15.21 0.22
N ASP A 99 -0.14 -15.19 1.00
CA ASP A 99 -0.12 -15.31 2.45
C ASP A 99 -0.77 -16.65 2.84
N ALA A 100 0.04 -17.61 3.30
CA ALA A 100 -0.46 -18.83 3.91
C ALA A 100 -0.93 -18.52 5.34
N CYS A 101 -1.96 -19.25 5.78
CA CYS A 101 -2.40 -19.15 7.16
C CYS A 101 -1.55 -20.06 8.03
N ASN A 102 -1.40 -19.69 9.29
CA ASN A 102 -0.70 -20.52 10.26
C ASN A 102 -1.31 -21.93 10.29
N ALA A 103 -0.50 -22.98 10.29
CA ALA A 103 -0.99 -24.36 10.26
C ALA A 103 -1.83 -24.74 11.50
N GLU A 104 -1.55 -24.14 12.65
CA GLU A 104 -2.29 -24.34 13.90
C GLU A 104 -3.63 -23.60 13.90
N ASN A 105 -3.75 -22.53 13.11
CA ASN A 105 -4.99 -21.80 12.89
C ASN A 105 -5.13 -21.39 11.42
N PRO A 106 -5.57 -22.33 10.56
CA PRO A 106 -5.62 -22.12 9.11
C PRO A 106 -6.83 -21.26 8.68
N ALA A 107 -7.57 -20.68 9.63
CA ALA A 107 -8.77 -19.92 9.35
C ALA A 107 -8.46 -18.64 8.56
N ARG A 108 -9.33 -18.35 7.59
CA ARG A 108 -9.37 -17.08 6.85
C ARG A 108 -10.60 -16.29 7.22
N HIS A 109 -10.46 -14.98 7.26
CA HIS A 109 -11.58 -14.06 7.25
C HIS A 109 -12.35 -14.19 5.92
N PRO A 110 -13.61 -13.75 5.86
CA PRO A 110 -14.41 -13.82 4.63
C PRO A 110 -13.85 -13.02 3.46
N ASP A 111 -12.86 -12.15 3.67
CA ASP A 111 -12.14 -11.39 2.63
C ASP A 111 -10.83 -12.08 2.18
N GLY A 112 -10.59 -13.32 2.62
CA GLY A 112 -9.45 -14.14 2.20
C GLY A 112 -8.16 -13.90 2.99
N ALA A 113 -8.11 -12.88 3.82
CA ALA A 113 -6.98 -12.64 4.73
C ALA A 113 -6.92 -13.72 5.83
N CYS A 114 -5.72 -14.14 6.22
CA CYS A 114 -5.55 -15.07 7.33
C CYS A 114 -5.89 -14.44 8.67
N VAL A 115 -6.57 -15.21 9.53
CA VAL A 115 -6.79 -14.85 10.95
C VAL A 115 -5.47 -14.86 11.69
N SER A 116 -4.64 -15.89 11.45
CA SER A 116 -3.28 -15.99 11.93
C SER A 116 -2.31 -16.17 10.76
N ARG A 117 -1.32 -15.30 10.66
CA ARG A 117 -0.36 -15.28 9.55
C ARG A 117 0.63 -16.44 9.68
N GLY A 118 0.87 -17.14 8.58
CA GLY A 118 1.88 -18.18 8.44
C GLY A 118 2.99 -17.76 7.47
N GLU A 119 3.45 -18.72 6.67
CA GLU A 119 4.47 -18.52 5.64
C GLU A 119 3.97 -17.59 4.51
N ARG A 120 4.90 -16.86 3.88
CA ARG A 120 4.60 -15.87 2.86
C ARG A 120 5.53 -16.01 1.68
N ILE A 121 4.99 -15.81 0.49
CA ILE A 121 5.78 -15.60 -0.72
C ILE A 121 5.92 -14.09 -0.89
N ALA A 122 7.12 -13.56 -0.63
CA ALA A 122 7.42 -12.16 -0.85
C ALA A 122 7.36 -11.81 -2.35
N GLN A 123 6.97 -10.57 -2.63
CA GLN A 123 7.07 -9.97 -3.95
C GLN A 123 8.35 -9.11 -4.00
N ASP A 124 9.10 -9.22 -5.10
CA ASP A 124 10.24 -8.34 -5.36
C ASP A 124 9.76 -7.01 -5.96
N ASP A 125 10.37 -5.90 -5.54
CA ASP A 125 9.96 -4.55 -5.95
C ASP A 125 10.12 -4.34 -7.46
N ALA A 126 11.22 -4.80 -8.04
CA ALA A 126 11.48 -4.65 -9.48
C ALA A 126 10.55 -5.55 -10.30
N ALA A 127 10.34 -6.79 -9.87
CA ALA A 127 9.40 -7.72 -10.49
C ALA A 127 7.96 -7.20 -10.45
N PHE A 128 7.54 -6.59 -9.33
CA PHE A 128 6.24 -5.93 -9.20
C PHE A 128 6.09 -4.79 -10.22
N VAL A 129 7.06 -3.88 -10.28
CA VAL A 129 7.02 -2.74 -11.22
C VAL A 129 7.00 -3.21 -12.67
N GLU A 130 7.84 -4.19 -13.03
CA GLU A 130 7.89 -4.76 -14.39
C GLU A 130 6.54 -5.38 -14.78
N TYR A 131 5.92 -6.13 -13.87
CA TYR A 131 4.59 -6.71 -14.10
C TYR A 131 3.54 -5.62 -14.35
N VAL A 132 3.54 -4.56 -13.54
CA VAL A 132 2.58 -3.46 -13.70
C VAL A 132 2.81 -2.70 -15.00
N GLN A 133 4.06 -2.45 -15.40
CA GLN A 133 4.38 -1.81 -16.69
C GLN A 133 3.91 -2.62 -17.90
N ARG A 134 4.01 -3.95 -17.83
CA ARG A 134 3.47 -4.84 -18.88
C ARG A 134 1.94 -4.83 -18.93
N THR A 135 1.29 -4.72 -17.78
CA THR A 135 -0.17 -4.78 -17.66
C THR A 135 -0.85 -3.43 -17.95
N ILE A 136 -0.20 -2.32 -17.54
CA ILE A 136 -0.70 -0.94 -17.64
C ILE A 136 0.41 -0.07 -18.26
N PRO A 137 0.68 -0.20 -19.58
CA PRO A 137 1.85 0.45 -20.21
C PRO A 137 1.76 1.97 -20.32
N ASP A 138 0.55 2.54 -20.31
CA ASP A 138 0.36 4.00 -20.30
C ASP A 138 0.55 4.55 -18.89
N LYS A 139 1.69 5.21 -18.66
CA LYS A 139 2.07 5.79 -17.37
C LYS A 139 1.26 7.03 -16.97
N ASN A 140 0.56 7.65 -17.92
CA ASN A 140 -0.34 8.78 -17.65
C ASN A 140 -1.76 8.33 -17.33
N ARG A 141 -2.04 7.03 -17.47
CA ARG A 141 -3.34 6.48 -17.12
C ARG A 141 -3.54 6.54 -15.61
N PRO A 142 -4.69 7.01 -15.11
CA PRO A 142 -4.97 6.97 -13.67
C PRO A 142 -4.97 5.54 -13.13
N VAL A 143 -4.17 5.30 -12.07
CA VAL A 143 -4.07 4.00 -11.40
C VAL A 143 -4.53 4.16 -9.96
N TYR A 144 -5.62 3.49 -9.59
CA TYR A 144 -6.15 3.49 -8.24
C TYR A 144 -5.67 2.23 -7.51
N VAL A 145 -4.74 2.39 -6.58
CA VAL A 145 -4.08 1.28 -5.90
C VAL A 145 -4.89 0.89 -4.66
N LEU A 146 -5.29 -0.37 -4.60
CA LEU A 146 -6.13 -0.93 -3.54
C LEU A 146 -5.35 -1.98 -2.77
N CYS A 147 -5.35 -1.90 -1.44
CA CYS A 147 -5.04 -3.06 -0.60
C CYS A 147 -6.21 -3.36 0.36
N ARG A 148 -5.99 -4.19 1.39
CA ARG A 148 -7.04 -4.54 2.36
C ARG A 148 -7.52 -3.35 3.19
N THR A 149 -6.59 -2.54 3.68
CA THR A 149 -6.89 -1.44 4.63
C THR A 149 -6.37 -0.09 4.14
N GLY A 150 -5.69 -0.01 3.00
CA GLY A 150 -5.05 1.21 2.48
C GLY A 150 -3.59 1.44 2.89
N VAL A 151 -3.00 0.57 3.73
CA VAL A 151 -1.61 0.72 4.22
C VAL A 151 -0.57 0.18 3.25
N ARG A 152 -0.70 -1.09 2.81
CA ARG A 152 0.28 -1.73 1.90
C ARG A 152 0.35 -1.04 0.54
N SER A 153 -0.77 -0.47 0.12
CA SER A 153 -0.90 0.21 -1.17
C SER A 153 -0.10 1.51 -1.24
N VAL A 154 0.31 2.10 -0.11
CA VAL A 154 1.23 3.25 -0.07
C VAL A 154 2.59 2.88 -0.69
N GLY A 155 3.21 1.81 -0.21
CA GLY A 155 4.51 1.35 -0.74
C GLY A 155 4.43 0.98 -2.23
N ALA A 156 3.36 0.30 -2.64
CA ALA A 156 3.14 -0.01 -4.05
C ALA A 156 2.94 1.26 -4.88
N SER A 157 2.24 2.27 -4.35
CA SER A 157 1.99 3.54 -5.04
C SER A 157 3.28 4.32 -5.24
N ASN A 158 4.15 4.36 -4.22
CA ASN A 158 5.47 4.97 -4.31
C ASN A 158 6.33 4.30 -5.39
N LEU A 159 6.40 2.96 -5.42
CA LEU A 159 7.14 2.23 -6.46
C LEU A 159 6.64 2.54 -7.87
N LEU A 160 5.33 2.71 -8.06
CA LEU A 160 4.78 3.09 -9.36
C LEU A 160 5.12 4.54 -9.72
N THR A 161 5.07 5.46 -8.77
CA THR A 161 5.49 6.84 -8.99
C THR A 161 6.98 6.93 -9.34
N ASP A 162 7.84 6.18 -8.65
CA ASP A 162 9.28 6.08 -8.95
C ASP A 162 9.52 5.48 -10.34
N ALA A 163 8.64 4.57 -10.77
CA ALA A 163 8.64 4.00 -12.12
C ALA A 163 8.08 4.96 -13.19
N GLY A 164 7.66 6.16 -12.82
CA GLY A 164 7.21 7.24 -13.71
C GLY A 164 5.71 7.28 -14.00
N TYR A 165 4.88 6.58 -13.23
CA TYR A 165 3.43 6.76 -13.28
C TYR A 165 3.06 8.09 -12.63
N THR A 166 2.25 8.90 -13.33
CA THR A 166 1.97 10.29 -12.92
C THR A 166 0.66 10.44 -12.15
N GLU A 167 -0.31 9.57 -12.39
CA GLU A 167 -1.67 9.65 -11.85
C GLU A 167 -1.99 8.49 -10.90
N VAL A 168 -1.06 8.17 -9.99
CA VAL A 168 -1.21 7.09 -9.00
C VAL A 168 -1.97 7.60 -7.79
N ARG A 169 -3.13 7.02 -7.50
CA ARG A 169 -3.94 7.36 -6.32
C ARG A 169 -4.15 6.16 -5.43
N ASN A 170 -3.94 6.31 -4.13
CA ASN A 170 -4.19 5.24 -3.16
C ASN A 170 -5.66 5.26 -2.72
N ILE A 171 -6.32 4.09 -2.68
CA ILE A 171 -7.66 3.96 -2.09
C ILE A 171 -7.48 3.85 -0.57
N TRP A 172 -7.64 4.97 0.12
CA TRP A 172 -7.21 5.13 1.52
C TRP A 172 -7.88 4.15 2.48
N GLU A 173 -9.18 3.92 2.31
CA GLU A 173 -9.95 3.01 3.16
C GLU A 173 -9.70 1.53 2.78
N GLY A 174 -9.13 1.24 1.60
CA GLY A 174 -8.91 -0.13 1.17
C GLY A 174 -10.20 -0.92 0.89
N PHE A 175 -10.04 -2.23 0.70
CA PHE A 175 -11.14 -3.13 0.37
C PHE A 175 -12.03 -3.46 1.58
N VAL A 176 -11.41 -3.66 2.75
CA VAL A 176 -12.09 -3.96 4.02
C VAL A 176 -12.12 -2.74 4.93
N GLY A 177 -11.03 -1.99 5.00
CA GLY A 177 -10.91 -0.82 5.88
C GLY A 177 -10.68 -1.15 7.34
N ILE A 178 -10.91 -0.14 8.17
CA ILE A 178 -10.71 -0.19 9.62
C ILE A 178 -11.98 0.23 10.35
N HIS A 179 -12.04 -0.11 11.62
CA HIS A 179 -12.98 0.52 12.53
C HIS A 179 -12.54 1.96 12.76
N LEU A 180 -13.43 2.91 12.49
CA LEU A 180 -13.23 4.29 12.92
C LEU A 180 -13.45 4.36 14.44
N THR A 181 -12.73 5.27 15.08
CA THR A 181 -12.87 5.53 16.52
C THR A 181 -13.20 6.99 16.75
N ALA A 182 -14.05 7.26 17.74
CA ALA A 182 -14.40 8.61 18.15
C ALA A 182 -14.34 8.75 19.68
N PRO A 183 -13.96 9.94 20.20
CA PRO A 183 -13.92 10.18 21.62
C PRO A 183 -15.35 10.20 22.20
N LYS A 184 -15.64 9.29 23.13
CA LYS A 184 -16.90 9.22 23.87
C LYS A 184 -16.65 9.54 25.34
N ILE A 185 -17.53 10.33 25.94
CA ILE A 185 -17.52 10.51 27.39
C ILE A 185 -17.95 9.19 28.02
N VAL A 186 -17.07 8.61 28.84
CA VAL A 186 -17.33 7.35 29.55
C VAL A 186 -17.63 7.59 31.03
N ASP A 187 -17.10 8.67 31.61
CA ASP A 187 -17.29 9.02 33.00
C ASP A 187 -16.96 10.51 33.26
N PHE A 188 -17.00 10.94 34.52
CA PHE A 188 -16.54 12.25 34.99
C PHE A 188 -15.57 12.07 36.18
N ASP A 189 -14.52 12.89 36.24
CA ASP A 189 -13.58 12.89 37.37
C ASP A 189 -14.18 13.55 38.63
N GLU A 190 -13.42 13.57 39.74
CA GLU A 190 -13.87 14.15 41.02
C GLU A 190 -14.18 15.65 40.93
N ASP A 191 -13.60 16.35 39.96
CA ASP A 191 -13.82 17.77 39.70
C ASP A 191 -14.97 18.01 38.70
N GLY A 192 -15.61 16.95 38.20
CA GLY A 192 -16.71 17.00 37.24
C GLY A 192 -16.27 17.19 35.78
N ASN A 193 -15.00 16.99 35.45
CA ASN A 193 -14.52 17.02 34.07
C ASN A 193 -14.81 15.69 33.35
N PRO A 194 -15.20 15.72 32.07
CA PRO A 194 -15.51 14.51 31.33
C PRO A 194 -14.25 13.67 31.03
N ILE A 195 -14.28 12.41 31.43
CA ILE A 195 -13.31 11.39 31.04
C ILE A 195 -13.75 10.84 29.67
N ARG A 196 -12.84 10.88 28.69
CA ARG A 196 -13.12 10.48 27.31
C ARG A 196 -12.24 9.30 26.90
N GLU A 197 -12.85 8.33 26.24
CA GLU A 197 -12.16 7.21 25.60
C GLU A 197 -12.47 7.17 24.11
N ASN A 198 -11.49 6.76 23.30
CA ASN A 198 -11.70 6.53 21.88
C ASN A 198 -12.33 5.15 21.68
N LEU A 199 -13.64 5.13 21.47
CA LEU A 199 -14.39 3.90 21.24
C LEU A 199 -14.62 3.71 19.74
N ILE A 200 -14.80 2.45 19.32
CA ILE A 200 -15.20 2.12 17.96
C ILE A 200 -16.56 2.75 17.66
N VAL A 201 -16.67 3.35 16.49
CA VAL A 201 -17.92 3.87 15.94
C VAL A 201 -18.70 2.70 15.34
N ASP A 202 -19.92 2.49 15.83
CA ASP A 202 -20.98 1.75 15.13
C ASP A 202 -21.34 2.56 13.88
N LEU A 203 -20.71 2.22 12.78
CA LEU A 203 -20.70 3.03 11.57
C LEU A 203 -21.99 2.81 10.77
N ASN A 204 -22.58 1.61 10.86
CA ASN A 204 -23.84 1.28 10.20
C ASN A 204 -25.09 1.53 11.09
N HIS A 205 -24.89 1.86 12.36
CA HIS A 205 -25.92 2.16 13.35
C HIS A 205 -26.91 1.00 13.61
N ASP A 206 -26.41 -0.23 13.67
CA ASP A 206 -27.23 -1.41 13.94
C ASP A 206 -27.16 -1.92 15.40
N GLY A 207 -26.38 -1.23 16.23
CA GLY A 207 -26.19 -1.53 17.65
C GLY A 207 -25.19 -2.66 17.92
N GLN A 208 -24.51 -3.19 16.90
CA GLN A 208 -23.45 -4.19 17.01
C GLN A 208 -22.14 -3.60 16.52
N ILE A 209 -21.02 -4.00 17.12
CA ILE A 209 -19.69 -3.64 16.64
C ILE A 209 -19.09 -4.86 15.95
N ASP A 210 -19.04 -4.86 14.62
CA ASP A 210 -18.48 -5.96 13.83
C ASP A 210 -17.85 -5.50 12.50
N ASP A 211 -17.44 -6.45 11.67
CA ASP A 211 -16.78 -6.19 10.39
C ASP A 211 -17.57 -5.25 9.45
N ARG A 212 -18.90 -5.20 9.58
CA ARG A 212 -19.80 -4.32 8.79
C ARG A 212 -19.61 -2.85 9.14
N ASP A 213 -18.97 -2.52 10.27
CA ASP A 213 -18.61 -1.16 10.66
C ASP A 213 -17.29 -0.68 10.07
N LYS A 214 -16.56 -1.56 9.36
CA LYS A 214 -15.32 -1.15 8.74
C LYS A 214 -15.60 -0.27 7.53
N ASN A 215 -14.85 0.82 7.45
CA ASN A 215 -15.06 1.87 6.46
C ASN A 215 -14.56 1.54 5.04
N GLY A 216 -14.26 0.29 4.70
CA GLY A 216 -13.72 -0.07 3.38
C GLY A 216 -14.79 -0.34 2.32
N TRP A 217 -14.31 -0.57 1.08
CA TRP A 217 -15.12 -0.85 -0.11
C TRP A 217 -16.25 -1.86 0.13
N ARG A 218 -15.93 -3.00 0.75
CA ARG A 218 -16.80 -4.16 0.91
C ARG A 218 -17.91 -3.96 1.93
N TYR A 219 -17.60 -3.30 3.04
CA TYR A 219 -18.44 -3.30 4.23
C TYR A 219 -19.32 -2.05 4.28
N HIS A 220 -18.99 -1.03 5.07
CA HIS A 220 -19.87 0.11 5.26
C HIS A 220 -20.24 0.83 3.95
N TYR A 221 -19.31 0.96 3.00
CA TYR A 221 -19.62 1.55 1.68
C TYR A 221 -20.52 0.65 0.81
N GLY A 222 -20.56 -0.67 1.08
CA GLY A 222 -21.43 -1.62 0.39
C GLY A 222 -21.24 -1.69 -1.13
N LEU A 223 -20.03 -1.39 -1.63
CA LEU A 223 -19.77 -1.31 -3.06
C LEU A 223 -19.67 -2.71 -3.67
N PRO A 224 -20.15 -2.89 -4.92
CA PRO A 224 -20.14 -4.20 -5.57
C PRO A 224 -18.71 -4.68 -5.80
N TYR A 225 -18.54 -6.00 -5.72
CA TYR A 225 -17.29 -6.70 -5.98
C TYR A 225 -17.61 -8.07 -6.63
N GLU A 226 -16.66 -8.61 -7.38
CA GLU A 226 -16.76 -9.93 -8.01
C GLU A 226 -15.87 -10.94 -7.28
N THR A 227 -16.25 -12.22 -7.33
CA THR A 227 -15.38 -13.36 -6.97
C THR A 227 -14.91 -14.12 -8.20
N ARG A 228 -15.45 -13.80 -9.38
CA ARG A 228 -15.09 -14.44 -10.65
C ARG A 228 -13.69 -14.01 -11.07
N LEU A 229 -12.80 -14.98 -11.22
CA LEU A 229 -11.45 -14.74 -11.71
C LEU A 229 -11.44 -14.69 -13.24
N LEU A 230 -11.05 -13.56 -13.81
CA LEU A 230 -10.83 -13.41 -15.24
C LEU A 230 -9.35 -13.59 -15.55
N PRO A 231 -8.95 -14.49 -16.47
CA PRO A 231 -7.53 -14.76 -16.75
C PRO A 231 -6.72 -13.52 -17.06
N ARG A 232 -7.27 -12.52 -17.76
CA ARG A 232 -6.57 -11.26 -18.07
C ARG A 232 -6.35 -10.32 -16.88
N LEU A 233 -6.99 -10.58 -15.74
CA LEU A 233 -6.98 -9.71 -14.55
C LEU A 233 -6.20 -10.30 -13.37
N ILE A 234 -5.91 -11.60 -13.37
CA ILE A 234 -5.13 -12.25 -12.32
C ILE A 234 -3.63 -12.06 -12.55
N TYR A 235 -2.85 -12.19 -11.48
CA TYR A 235 -1.39 -12.13 -11.53
C TYR A 235 -0.82 -13.31 -12.33
N GLN A 236 -0.35 -13.04 -13.55
CA GLN A 236 0.00 -14.11 -14.50
C GLN A 236 1.23 -14.92 -14.08
N ASP A 237 2.24 -14.26 -13.50
CA ASP A 237 3.53 -14.90 -13.23
C ASP A 237 3.40 -16.03 -12.18
N MET A 238 2.34 -15.99 -11.37
CA MET A 238 1.98 -17.03 -10.41
C MET A 238 0.50 -17.48 -10.57
N ALA A 239 -0.02 -17.51 -11.79
CA ALA A 239 -1.42 -17.84 -12.07
C ALA A 239 -1.86 -19.21 -11.51
N HIS A 240 -0.92 -20.16 -11.38
CA HIS A 240 -1.19 -21.48 -10.81
C HIS A 240 -1.65 -21.43 -9.34
N LEU A 241 -1.32 -20.37 -8.59
CA LEU A 241 -1.77 -20.17 -7.21
C LEU A 241 -3.25 -19.73 -7.10
N TYR A 242 -3.92 -19.40 -8.21
CA TYR A 242 -5.35 -19.10 -8.22
C TYR A 242 -6.22 -20.35 -8.38
N ALA A 243 -5.63 -21.48 -8.78
CA ALA A 243 -6.35 -22.74 -8.91
C ALA A 243 -7.07 -23.07 -7.59
N TRP A 244 -8.22 -23.72 -7.69
CA TRP A 244 -8.87 -24.33 -6.54
C TRP A 244 -8.29 -25.73 -6.38
N ASP A 245 -7.99 -26.10 -5.14
CA ASP A 245 -7.86 -27.48 -4.70
C ASP A 245 -9.20 -28.21 -4.88
#